data_AF-A0A022Y6Y6-F1
#
_entry.id   AF-A0A022Y6Y6-F1
#
_cell.length_a   1.000
_cell.length_b   1.000
_cell.length_c   1.000
_cell.angle_alpha   90.00
_cell.angle_beta   90.00
_cell.angle_gamma   90.00
#
_symmetry.space_group_name_H-M   'P 1'
#
loop_
_entity.id
_entity.type
_entity.pdbx_description
1 polymer ?
#
loop_
_entity_poly.entity_id
_entity_poly.type
_entity_poly.pdbx_seq_one_letter_code
_entity_poly.pdbx_strand_id
1 'polypeptide(L)'
;MVSGDTGLRDFPFVQPDPPKSSWTKEEKTQSALGQKAIGFNCLNYASPPEASMYRHTFPERSFIDNTCANGLRLEIMFPSCWNGKDLDSKDHKSHVAYPSEINGGDCPEGFGTRLPTLFYETIWVTKPFAGMDGKFVISNGDPTGAGYHADFIEGWDDGVLQEAVDTCTNDSGLLEDCHVFNIQDQNKQNECKMNVPPSIMAEEYTLCPKGLPGGVKVSNGPGYVSGASHHEPVVNIPSVSIPAPGGPKLNVPTPSPPAPPAPPSDQAPPAPPAPPAPETTPKPSTPANPPGTTTTYTKNGTVFEVAIVTKTVTTTVQAQATPAKRDTNLLRHHGGHGHGGHRRRHGHF
;
A
#
# COMPACT_ATOMS: atom_id res chain seq x y z
N MET A 1 7.76 -6.48 14.95
CA MET A 1 7.43 -6.65 13.51
C MET A 1 7.99 -5.47 12.73
N VAL A 2 8.54 -5.71 11.53
CA VAL A 2 9.06 -4.67 10.62
C VAL A 2 8.32 -4.72 9.27
N SER A 3 8.02 -3.56 8.70
CA SER A 3 7.48 -3.39 7.34
C SER A 3 8.44 -2.60 6.46
N GLY A 4 8.44 -2.83 5.14
CA GLY A 4 9.34 -2.18 4.17
C GLY A 4 10.71 -2.84 4.03
N ASP A 5 11.62 -2.25 3.24
CA ASP A 5 12.98 -2.77 3.00
C ASP A 5 14.00 -1.64 2.85
N THR A 6 14.80 -1.41 3.89
CA THR A 6 15.78 -0.31 3.92
C THR A 6 16.82 -0.32 2.79
N GLY A 7 17.04 -1.46 2.12
CA GLY A 7 18.05 -1.58 1.05
C GLY A 7 17.49 -1.35 -0.35
N LEU A 8 16.17 -1.29 -0.54
CA LEU A 8 15.58 -1.15 -1.86
C LEU A 8 15.53 0.32 -2.29
N ARG A 9 15.84 0.61 -3.57
CA ARG A 9 15.77 1.96 -4.17
C ARG A 9 14.91 1.96 -5.43
N ASP A 10 14.06 0.97 -5.63
CA ASP A 10 13.30 0.77 -6.86
C ASP A 10 11.84 0.42 -6.59
N PHE A 11 10.96 0.91 -7.45
CA PHE A 11 9.56 0.52 -7.54
C PHE A 11 9.24 0.25 -9.02
N PRO A 12 9.41 -1.00 -9.49
CA PRO A 12 9.33 -1.32 -10.92
C PRO A 12 7.90 -1.59 -11.41
N PHE A 13 6.87 -1.14 -10.66
CA PHE A 13 5.47 -1.36 -11.00
C PHE A 13 4.81 -0.07 -11.49
N VAL A 14 3.64 -0.22 -12.11
CA VAL A 14 2.84 0.93 -12.54
C VAL A 14 2.37 1.71 -11.32
N GLN A 15 2.48 3.03 -11.39
CA GLN A 15 1.99 3.96 -10.37
C GLN A 15 1.18 5.08 -11.06
N PRO A 16 -0.04 5.39 -10.60
CA PRO A 16 -0.77 4.74 -9.49
C PRO A 16 -1.10 3.29 -9.79
N ASP A 17 -1.28 2.49 -8.74
CA ASP A 17 -1.64 1.07 -8.86
C ASP A 17 -2.92 0.90 -9.70
N PRO A 18 -2.94 -0.04 -10.67
CA PRO A 18 -4.18 -0.43 -11.33
C PRO A 18 -5.11 -1.14 -10.33
N PRO A 19 -6.40 -1.33 -10.65
CA PRO A 19 -7.33 -2.04 -9.77
C PRO A 19 -6.76 -3.38 -9.29
N LYS A 20 -6.84 -3.69 -8.00
CA LYS A 20 -6.19 -4.87 -7.39
C LYS A 20 -6.53 -6.20 -8.05
N SER A 21 -7.74 -6.30 -8.62
CA SER A 21 -8.20 -7.46 -9.40
C SER A 21 -7.37 -7.72 -10.67
N SER A 22 -6.70 -6.69 -11.20
CA SER A 22 -5.84 -6.75 -12.39
C SER A 22 -4.37 -7.01 -12.11
N TRP A 23 -3.95 -7.03 -10.83
CA TRP A 23 -2.55 -7.28 -10.48
C TRP A 23 -2.08 -8.66 -10.96
N THR A 24 -0.90 -8.70 -11.56
CA THR A 24 -0.28 -9.94 -12.06
C THR A 24 0.18 -10.84 -10.92
N LYS A 25 0.68 -12.04 -11.24
CA LYS A 25 1.25 -12.94 -10.22
C LYS A 25 2.51 -12.33 -9.58
N GLU A 26 3.30 -11.63 -10.38
CA GLU A 26 4.53 -10.95 -9.96
C GLU A 26 4.21 -9.81 -8.99
N GLU A 27 3.15 -9.04 -9.26
CA GLU A 27 2.65 -7.96 -8.41
C GLU A 27 1.99 -8.44 -7.11
N LYS A 28 1.63 -9.73 -7.02
CA LYS A 28 1.06 -10.36 -5.83
C LYS A 28 2.08 -11.12 -4.98
N THR A 29 3.36 -11.06 -5.34
CA THR A 29 4.42 -11.60 -4.47
C THR A 29 4.51 -10.78 -3.18
N GLN A 30 4.94 -11.41 -2.08
CA GLN A 30 5.07 -10.70 -0.79
C GLN A 30 5.99 -9.48 -0.86
N SER A 31 7.07 -9.56 -1.66
CA SER A 31 7.95 -8.42 -1.90
C SER A 31 7.25 -7.29 -2.65
N ALA A 32 6.44 -7.61 -3.67
CA ALA A 32 5.71 -6.61 -4.43
C ALA A 32 4.60 -5.95 -3.59
N LEU A 33 3.84 -6.76 -2.82
CA LEU A 33 2.82 -6.28 -1.90
C LEU A 33 3.42 -5.36 -0.83
N GLY A 34 4.57 -5.73 -0.26
CA GLY A 34 5.29 -4.88 0.69
C GLY A 34 5.77 -3.55 0.12
N GLN A 35 6.10 -3.51 -1.17
CA GLN A 35 6.44 -2.26 -1.85
C GLN A 35 5.21 -1.41 -2.20
N LYS A 36 4.12 -2.05 -2.63
CA LYS A 36 2.82 -1.39 -2.83
C LYS A 36 2.18 -0.91 -1.51
N ALA A 37 2.64 -1.44 -0.37
CA ALA A 37 2.22 -1.03 0.96
C ALA A 37 2.83 0.31 1.43
N ILE A 38 3.71 0.93 0.63
CA ILE A 38 4.39 2.19 0.92
C ILE A 38 3.75 3.32 0.11
N GLY A 39 3.52 4.47 0.74
CA GLY A 39 2.92 5.65 0.13
C GLY A 39 3.73 6.94 0.32
N PHE A 40 3.71 7.83 -0.67
CA PHE A 40 4.34 9.16 -0.68
C PHE A 40 3.37 10.20 -1.23
N ASN A 41 2.22 10.31 -0.56
CA ASN A 41 1.10 11.11 -1.03
C ASN A 41 1.35 12.61 -0.87
N CYS A 42 0.87 13.36 -1.85
CA CYS A 42 0.87 14.81 -1.83
C CYS A 42 -0.31 15.33 -1.00
N LEU A 43 -0.04 16.14 0.02
CA LEU A 43 -1.09 16.81 0.78
C LEU A 43 -1.36 18.20 0.22
N ASN A 44 -2.60 18.39 -0.21
CA ASN A 44 -3.16 19.68 -0.57
C ASN A 44 -4.65 19.70 -0.22
N TYR A 45 -4.98 20.30 0.93
CA TYR A 45 -6.35 20.33 1.44
C TYR A 45 -7.31 21.21 0.63
N ALA A 46 -6.80 21.98 -0.35
CA ALA A 46 -7.61 22.72 -1.30
C ALA A 46 -7.94 21.90 -2.58
N SER A 47 -7.49 20.65 -2.67
CA SER A 47 -7.73 19.74 -3.81
C SER A 47 -8.29 18.40 -3.32
N PRO A 48 -8.90 17.59 -4.21
CA PRO A 48 -9.29 16.23 -3.86
C PRO A 48 -8.10 15.44 -3.30
N PRO A 49 -8.26 14.71 -2.18
CA PRO A 49 -7.16 13.97 -1.57
C PRO A 49 -6.71 12.80 -2.45
N GLU A 50 -5.42 12.50 -2.41
CA GLU A 50 -4.88 11.26 -2.96
C GLU A 50 -5.29 10.08 -2.06
N ALA A 51 -5.77 8.98 -2.67
CA ALA A 51 -6.08 7.74 -1.94
C ALA A 51 -4.82 7.16 -1.29
N SER A 52 -4.94 6.40 -0.20
CA SER A 52 -3.77 5.79 0.45
C SER A 52 -2.94 4.96 -0.54
N MET A 53 -1.62 5.07 -0.44
CA MET A 53 -0.61 4.45 -1.30
C MET A 53 -0.80 4.80 -2.79
N TYR A 54 -1.27 6.02 -3.10
CA TYR A 54 -1.42 6.48 -4.49
C TYR A 54 -0.07 6.61 -5.21
N ARG A 55 0.99 6.90 -4.44
CA ARG A 55 2.36 7.04 -4.94
C ARG A 55 3.30 6.19 -4.11
N HIS A 56 4.20 5.42 -4.71
CA HIS A 56 5.10 4.51 -3.99
C HIS A 56 6.54 5.03 -3.91
N THR A 57 6.81 6.19 -4.51
CA THR A 57 8.11 6.87 -4.50
C THR A 57 7.91 8.37 -4.32
N PHE A 58 8.96 9.08 -3.88
CA PHE A 58 8.95 10.53 -3.78
C PHE A 58 8.50 11.15 -5.12
N PRO A 59 7.52 12.06 -5.11
CA PRO A 59 7.25 12.89 -6.27
C PRO A 59 8.46 13.77 -6.60
N GLU A 60 8.55 14.17 -7.87
CA GLU A 60 9.56 15.13 -8.30
C GLU A 60 9.54 16.41 -7.46
N ARG A 61 10.72 16.97 -7.18
CA ARG A 61 10.84 18.15 -6.29
C ARG A 61 9.96 19.31 -6.75
N SER A 62 9.92 19.57 -8.04
CA SER A 62 9.09 20.63 -8.62
C SER A 62 7.59 20.36 -8.43
N PHE A 63 7.15 19.10 -8.44
CA PHE A 63 5.77 18.73 -8.14
C PHE A 63 5.45 18.98 -6.67
N ILE A 64 6.36 18.60 -5.75
CA ILE A 64 6.18 18.84 -4.30
C ILE A 64 6.02 20.33 -4.02
N ASP A 65 6.93 21.15 -4.54
CA ASP A 65 6.99 22.59 -4.23
C ASP A 65 5.76 23.36 -4.74
N ASN A 66 5.21 22.93 -5.90
CA ASN A 66 4.10 23.59 -6.57
C ASN A 66 2.73 23.04 -6.16
N THR A 67 2.61 21.75 -5.87
CA THR A 67 1.32 21.07 -5.69
C THR A 67 1.04 20.72 -4.23
N CYS A 68 2.05 20.31 -3.45
CA CYS A 68 1.87 19.73 -2.12
C CYS A 68 1.89 20.82 -1.04
N ALA A 69 0.89 21.71 -1.10
CA ALA A 69 0.78 22.90 -0.25
C ALA A 69 0.82 22.59 1.26
N ASN A 70 0.38 21.41 1.68
CA ASN A 70 0.33 20.97 3.07
C ASN A 70 1.37 19.90 3.42
N GLY A 71 2.30 19.60 2.51
CA GLY A 71 3.40 18.67 2.75
C GLY A 71 3.24 17.32 2.05
N LEU A 72 4.05 16.36 2.49
CA LEU A 72 3.98 14.97 2.05
C LEU A 72 3.45 14.10 3.19
N ARG A 73 2.58 13.16 2.87
CA ARG A 73 2.17 12.09 3.78
C ARG A 73 2.88 10.81 3.35
N LEU A 74 3.85 10.41 4.17
CA LEU A 74 4.51 9.13 4.02
C LEU A 74 3.64 8.09 4.71
N GLU A 75 3.41 6.99 4.02
CA GLU A 75 2.48 5.96 4.45
C GLU A 75 3.18 4.61 4.42
N ILE A 76 2.88 3.76 5.38
CA ILE A 76 3.37 2.39 5.38
C ILE A 76 2.36 1.48 6.08
N MET A 77 2.02 0.39 5.42
CA MET A 77 1.12 -0.62 5.94
C MET A 77 1.87 -1.89 6.29
N PHE A 78 1.52 -2.51 7.40
CA PHE A 78 2.15 -3.73 7.88
C PHE A 78 1.46 -4.98 7.32
N PRO A 79 2.21 -6.09 7.21
CA PRO A 79 1.62 -7.42 7.05
C PRO A 79 0.57 -7.70 8.14
N SER A 80 -0.58 -8.27 7.76
CA SER A 80 -1.70 -8.52 8.69
C SER A 80 -2.10 -9.99 8.77
N CYS A 81 -1.25 -10.91 8.32
CA CYS A 81 -1.45 -12.36 8.39
C CYS A 81 -0.31 -12.99 9.17
N TRP A 82 -0.60 -13.59 10.31
CA TRP A 82 0.35 -14.23 11.20
C TRP A 82 0.37 -15.74 10.99
N ASN A 83 1.54 -16.34 11.17
CA ASN A 83 1.74 -17.78 10.99
C ASN A 83 1.14 -18.66 12.11
N GLY A 84 0.53 -18.03 13.13
CA GLY A 84 -0.14 -18.73 14.23
C GLY A 84 0.81 -19.34 15.25
N LYS A 85 2.12 -19.12 15.14
CA LYS A 85 3.13 -19.83 15.92
C LYS A 85 4.23 -18.92 16.48
N ASP A 86 4.89 -18.15 15.62
CA ASP A 86 6.13 -17.45 15.99
C ASP A 86 5.81 -16.00 16.35
N LEU A 87 5.99 -15.61 17.61
CA LEU A 87 5.77 -14.22 18.05
C LEU A 87 6.72 -13.22 17.38
N ASP A 88 7.89 -13.71 16.97
CA ASP A 88 8.89 -12.96 16.23
C ASP A 88 9.76 -13.93 15.39
N SER A 89 10.50 -13.37 14.44
CA SER A 89 11.46 -14.10 13.61
C SER A 89 12.82 -13.40 13.67
N LYS A 90 13.90 -14.10 13.30
CA LYS A 90 15.27 -13.51 13.33
C LYS A 90 15.42 -12.24 12.48
N ASP A 91 14.61 -12.12 11.43
CA ASP A 91 14.56 -10.97 10.54
C ASP A 91 13.42 -10.00 10.89
N HIS A 92 12.68 -10.26 11.96
CA HIS A 92 11.50 -9.52 12.42
C HIS A 92 10.36 -9.36 11.39
N LYS A 93 10.40 -10.15 10.31
CA LYS A 93 9.49 -10.06 9.14
C LYS A 93 8.83 -11.38 8.78
N SER A 94 9.59 -12.48 8.71
CA SER A 94 9.12 -13.76 8.15
C SER A 94 8.03 -14.49 8.95
N HIS A 95 7.74 -14.08 10.19
CA HIS A 95 6.62 -14.60 10.97
C HIS A 95 5.25 -14.04 10.57
N VAL A 96 5.21 -13.01 9.70
CA VAL A 96 3.98 -12.42 9.15
C VAL A 96 4.04 -12.27 7.63
N ALA A 97 2.87 -12.12 7.00
CA ALA A 97 2.69 -11.96 5.56
C ALA A 97 1.58 -10.95 5.23
N TYR A 98 1.70 -10.29 4.09
CA TYR A 98 0.64 -9.47 3.53
C TYR A 98 -0.49 -10.35 2.99
N PRO A 99 -1.75 -9.96 3.20
CA PRO A 99 -2.86 -10.57 2.49
C PRO A 99 -2.85 -10.15 1.01
N SER A 100 -3.63 -10.83 0.19
CA SER A 100 -3.61 -10.69 -1.28
C SER A 100 -3.91 -9.29 -1.81
N GLU A 101 -4.52 -8.43 -1.00
CA GLU A 101 -4.85 -7.04 -1.33
C GLU A 101 -4.21 -6.01 -0.39
N ILE A 102 -3.16 -6.39 0.34
CA ILE A 102 -2.40 -5.58 1.31
C ILE A 102 -3.19 -5.21 2.57
N ASN A 103 -4.32 -4.50 2.45
CA ASN A 103 -5.22 -4.16 3.58
C ASN A 103 -6.44 -5.09 3.69
N GLY A 104 -6.56 -6.07 2.82
CA GLY A 104 -7.76 -6.89 2.63
C GLY A 104 -7.42 -8.19 1.91
N GLY A 105 -8.45 -8.96 1.58
CA GLY A 105 -8.29 -10.23 0.87
C GLY A 105 -7.71 -11.36 1.72
N ASP A 106 -7.40 -12.46 1.04
CA ASP A 106 -7.01 -13.73 1.65
C ASP A 106 -5.59 -13.70 2.19
N CYS A 107 -5.40 -14.33 3.36
CA CYS A 107 -4.08 -14.62 3.87
C CYS A 107 -3.46 -15.80 3.10
N PRO A 108 -2.13 -15.77 2.84
CA PRO A 108 -1.46 -16.87 2.18
C PRO A 108 -1.44 -18.14 3.05
N GLU A 109 -1.22 -19.29 2.39
CA GLU A 109 -1.09 -20.58 3.08
C GLU A 109 0.02 -20.51 4.15
N GLY A 110 -0.29 -21.03 5.34
CA GLY A 110 0.61 -20.97 6.50
C GLY A 110 0.48 -19.70 7.35
N PHE A 111 -0.29 -18.69 6.92
CA PHE A 111 -0.51 -17.43 7.65
C PHE A 111 -1.99 -17.17 7.95
N GLY A 112 -2.74 -18.21 8.34
CA GLY A 112 -4.19 -18.17 8.45
C GLY A 112 -4.75 -17.27 9.58
N THR A 113 -3.91 -16.75 10.48
CA THR A 113 -4.36 -15.92 11.60
C THR A 113 -4.33 -14.44 11.22
N ARG A 114 -5.50 -13.83 11.08
CA ARG A 114 -5.62 -12.40 10.78
C ARG A 114 -5.24 -11.56 12.00
N LEU A 115 -4.46 -10.51 11.76
CA LEU A 115 -4.17 -9.47 12.73
C LEU A 115 -4.91 -8.17 12.36
N PRO A 116 -5.15 -7.27 13.32
CA PRO A 116 -5.48 -5.87 13.01
C PRO A 116 -4.42 -5.28 12.07
N THR A 117 -4.85 -4.64 11.00
CA THR A 117 -3.93 -3.99 10.06
C THR A 117 -3.38 -2.72 10.68
N LEU A 118 -2.06 -2.66 10.85
CA LEU A 118 -1.38 -1.41 11.24
C LEU A 118 -1.10 -0.59 9.99
N PHE A 119 -1.53 0.66 10.01
CA PHE A 119 -1.30 1.65 8.96
C PHE A 119 -0.76 2.92 9.58
N TYR A 120 0.46 3.30 9.20
CA TYR A 120 1.12 4.50 9.70
C TYR A 120 1.07 5.61 8.66
N GLU A 121 0.74 6.81 9.14
CA GLU A 121 0.80 8.04 8.37
C GLU A 121 1.75 9.02 9.07
N THR A 122 2.75 9.50 8.35
CA THR A 122 3.69 10.52 8.84
C THR A 122 3.66 11.72 7.92
N ILE A 123 3.28 12.87 8.47
CA ILE A 123 3.15 14.11 7.71
C ILE A 123 4.43 14.94 7.83
N TRP A 124 5.04 15.25 6.69
CA TRP A 124 6.22 16.10 6.57
C TRP A 124 5.85 17.42 5.91
N VAL A 125 6.01 18.53 6.63
CA VAL A 125 5.78 19.88 6.09
C VAL A 125 6.93 20.26 5.16
N THR A 126 6.67 20.25 3.85
CA THR A 126 7.69 20.53 2.82
C THR A 126 7.68 21.97 2.31
N LYS A 127 6.57 22.69 2.46
CA LYS A 127 6.38 24.03 1.86
C LYS A 127 7.45 25.07 2.22
N PRO A 128 7.95 25.15 3.47
CA PRO A 128 9.03 26.07 3.82
C PRO A 128 10.32 25.84 3.02
N PHE A 129 10.48 24.67 2.40
CA PHE A 129 11.65 24.36 1.59
C PHE A 129 11.50 24.73 0.11
N ALA A 130 10.31 25.13 -0.34
CA ALA A 130 10.03 25.36 -1.75
C ALA A 130 10.99 26.39 -2.38
N GLY A 131 11.58 26.04 -3.53
CA GLY A 131 12.53 26.89 -4.24
C GLY A 131 13.96 26.90 -3.68
N MET A 132 14.24 26.18 -2.59
CA MET A 132 15.62 25.93 -2.13
C MET A 132 16.25 24.77 -2.93
N ASP A 133 17.53 24.93 -3.27
CA ASP A 133 18.31 23.88 -3.93
C ASP A 133 18.41 22.63 -3.04
N GLY A 134 18.22 21.45 -3.64
CA GLY A 134 18.37 20.16 -2.97
C GLY A 134 17.29 19.14 -3.34
N LYS A 135 17.29 18.02 -2.61
CA LYS A 135 16.28 16.97 -2.73
C LYS A 135 15.92 16.43 -1.35
N PHE A 136 14.70 15.92 -1.21
CA PHE A 136 14.32 15.15 -0.03
C PHE A 136 14.95 13.76 -0.11
N VAL A 137 15.43 13.26 1.03
CA VAL A 137 16.08 11.96 1.17
C VAL A 137 15.66 11.40 2.52
N ILE A 138 15.30 10.11 2.59
CA ILE A 138 15.11 9.42 3.87
C ILE A 138 16.48 9.28 4.56
N SER A 139 16.49 9.28 5.89
CA SER A 139 17.72 9.22 6.71
C SER A 139 18.63 8.02 6.41
N ASN A 140 18.10 6.93 5.85
CA ASN A 140 18.87 5.78 5.36
C ASN A 140 19.56 6.01 4.00
N GLY A 141 19.61 7.26 3.53
CA GLY A 141 20.25 7.62 2.27
C GLY A 141 19.43 7.29 1.03
N ASP A 142 18.12 7.07 1.18
CA ASP A 142 17.22 6.79 0.07
C ASP A 142 16.58 8.08 -0.51
N PRO A 143 16.93 8.47 -1.76
CA PRO A 143 16.29 9.58 -2.43
C PRO A 143 15.04 9.18 -3.23
N THR A 144 14.71 7.89 -3.35
CA THR A 144 13.56 7.40 -4.11
C THR A 144 12.33 7.16 -3.23
N GLY A 145 12.53 6.80 -1.97
CA GLY A 145 11.48 6.51 -1.00
C GLY A 145 11.11 5.02 -0.90
N ALA A 146 11.50 4.20 -1.88
CA ALA A 146 11.21 2.76 -1.91
C ALA A 146 11.84 1.98 -0.73
N GLY A 147 12.85 2.56 -0.09
CA GLY A 147 13.53 2.05 1.08
C GLY A 147 12.92 2.47 2.42
N TYR A 148 11.72 3.05 2.40
CA TYR A 148 11.00 3.40 3.63
C TYR A 148 10.64 2.12 4.41
N HIS A 149 10.78 2.19 5.72
CA HIS A 149 10.44 1.09 6.62
C HIS A 149 9.87 1.65 7.92
N ALA A 150 9.17 0.80 8.65
CA ALA A 150 8.66 1.12 9.98
C ALA A 150 8.64 -0.13 10.84
N ASP A 151 8.77 0.12 12.14
CA ASP A 151 8.76 -0.89 13.18
C ASP A 151 7.53 -0.66 14.06
N PHE A 152 6.88 -1.74 14.46
CA PHE A 152 5.86 -1.70 15.51
C PHE A 152 6.38 -2.38 16.76
N ILE A 153 6.30 -1.65 17.86
CA ILE A 153 6.59 -2.11 19.21
C ILE A 153 5.32 -1.84 20.02
N GLU A 154 4.79 -2.90 20.64
CA GLU A 154 3.67 -2.79 21.56
C GLU A 154 4.21 -2.32 22.91
N GLY A 155 3.53 -1.33 23.50
CA GLY A 155 3.83 -0.83 24.84
C GLY A 155 2.57 -0.56 25.65
N TRP A 156 1.48 -1.28 25.36
CA TRP A 156 0.27 -1.23 26.19
C TRP A 156 0.46 -2.14 27.39
N ASP A 157 -0.33 -1.92 28.44
CA ASP A 157 -0.40 -2.92 29.51
C ASP A 157 -0.99 -4.22 28.94
N ASP A 158 -0.42 -5.35 29.34
CA ASP A 158 -0.82 -6.68 28.88
C ASP A 158 -2.34 -6.86 28.87
N GLY A 159 -2.90 -7.21 27.71
CA GLY A 159 -4.31 -7.52 27.53
C GLY A 159 -5.20 -6.35 27.12
N VAL A 160 -4.78 -5.09 27.31
CA VAL A 160 -5.62 -3.93 26.96
C VAL A 160 -5.83 -3.85 25.45
N LEU A 161 -4.77 -3.99 24.66
CA LEU A 161 -4.89 -3.98 23.20
C LEU A 161 -5.73 -5.17 22.69
N GLN A 162 -5.63 -6.33 23.34
CA GLN A 162 -6.43 -7.52 22.99
C GLN A 162 -7.92 -7.28 23.27
N GLU A 163 -8.27 -6.74 24.44
CA GLU A 163 -9.65 -6.39 24.78
C GLU A 163 -10.25 -5.39 23.77
N ALA A 164 -9.47 -4.39 23.36
CA ALA A 164 -9.90 -3.43 22.34
C ALA A 164 -10.17 -4.12 20.99
N VAL A 165 -9.28 -5.00 20.54
CA VAL A 165 -9.45 -5.76 19.29
C VAL A 165 -10.70 -6.64 19.33
N ASP A 166 -10.98 -7.28 20.47
CA ASP A 166 -12.10 -8.21 20.62
C ASP A 166 -13.46 -7.52 20.77
N THR A 167 -13.48 -6.31 21.32
CA THR A 167 -14.74 -5.67 21.76
C THR A 167 -15.06 -4.35 21.05
N CYS A 168 -14.07 -3.65 20.49
CA CYS A 168 -14.27 -2.36 19.83
C CYS A 168 -14.46 -2.52 18.32
N THR A 169 -15.54 -3.18 17.93
CA THR A 169 -15.85 -3.54 16.53
C THR A 169 -16.87 -2.60 15.88
N ASN A 170 -16.99 -1.35 16.35
CA ASN A 170 -17.92 -0.39 15.79
C ASN A 170 -17.45 0.10 14.41
N ASP A 171 -18.32 0.03 13.41
CA ASP A 171 -18.05 0.45 12.03
C ASP A 171 -17.87 1.98 11.87
N SER A 172 -18.09 2.77 12.91
CA SER A 172 -17.86 4.22 12.91
C SER A 172 -16.39 4.57 12.65
N GLY A 173 -15.45 3.71 13.08
CA GLY A 173 -14.01 3.99 13.06
C GLY A 173 -13.57 5.07 14.05
N LEU A 174 -14.46 5.53 14.95
CA LEU A 174 -14.14 6.52 15.98
C LEU A 174 -13.55 5.82 17.21
N LEU A 175 -12.43 6.34 17.73
CA LEU A 175 -11.77 5.78 18.91
C LEU A 175 -12.60 5.98 20.18
N GLU A 176 -13.41 7.03 20.22
CA GLU A 176 -14.28 7.39 21.35
C GLU A 176 -15.40 6.38 21.58
N ASP A 177 -15.76 5.60 20.55
CA ASP A 177 -16.75 4.55 20.66
C ASP A 177 -16.19 3.27 21.31
N CYS A 178 -14.86 3.18 21.46
CA CYS A 178 -14.19 2.06 22.10
C CYS A 178 -14.09 2.28 23.62
N HIS A 179 -14.98 1.62 24.36
CA HIS A 179 -15.04 1.72 25.84
C HIS A 179 -13.76 1.29 26.57
N VAL A 180 -12.88 0.54 25.91
CA VAL A 180 -11.56 0.15 26.45
C VAL A 180 -10.65 1.37 26.62
N PHE A 181 -10.81 2.40 25.77
CA PHE A 181 -9.94 3.57 25.78
C PHE A 181 -10.58 4.73 26.54
N ASN A 182 -9.84 5.28 27.50
CA ASN A 182 -10.18 6.55 28.13
C ASN A 182 -9.50 7.70 27.39
N ILE A 183 -10.14 8.17 26.31
CA ILE A 183 -9.60 9.23 25.45
C ILE A 183 -9.62 10.58 26.19
N GLN A 184 -8.46 11.23 26.26
CA GLN A 184 -8.35 12.57 26.82
C GLN A 184 -8.86 13.61 25.82
N ASP A 185 -9.44 14.71 26.29
CA ASP A 185 -9.76 15.86 25.43
C ASP A 185 -8.50 16.45 24.76
N GLN A 186 -8.62 16.87 23.51
CA GLN A 186 -7.47 17.37 22.73
C GLN A 186 -6.77 18.56 23.38
N ASN A 187 -7.48 19.47 24.04
CA ASN A 187 -6.84 20.59 24.73
C ASN A 187 -5.98 20.10 25.89
N LYS A 188 -6.47 19.13 26.66
CA LYS A 188 -5.70 18.48 27.73
C LYS A 188 -4.51 17.70 27.19
N GLN A 189 -4.65 17.00 26.07
CA GLN A 189 -3.52 16.32 25.42
C GLN A 189 -2.42 17.32 25.05
N ASN A 190 -2.77 18.48 24.51
CA ASN A 190 -1.82 19.53 24.12
C ASN A 190 -1.08 20.18 25.31
N GLU A 191 -1.63 20.08 26.52
CA GLU A 191 -0.99 20.50 27.77
C GLU A 191 0.11 19.53 28.22
N CYS A 192 0.13 18.28 27.73
CA CYS A 192 1.18 17.32 28.04
C CYS A 192 2.53 17.83 27.50
N LYS A 193 3.40 18.25 28.41
CA LYS A 193 4.77 18.66 28.10
C LYS A 193 5.73 17.62 28.65
N MET A 194 6.55 17.04 27.78
CA MET A 194 7.69 16.27 28.23
C MET A 194 8.72 17.24 28.83
N ASN A 195 9.11 17.02 30.08
CA ASN A 195 10.28 17.67 30.64
C ASN A 195 11.50 17.08 29.95
N VAL A 196 12.06 17.81 28.97
CA VAL A 196 13.21 17.34 28.20
C VAL A 196 14.40 17.15 29.15
N PRO A 197 14.95 15.94 29.28
CA PRO A 197 16.09 15.69 30.15
C PRO A 197 17.28 16.61 29.79
N PRO A 198 18.06 17.10 30.78
CA PRO A 198 19.21 17.94 30.51
C PRO A 198 20.20 17.34 29.51
N SER A 199 20.33 16.01 29.44
CA SER A 199 21.17 15.30 28.47
C SER A 199 20.70 15.48 27.02
N ILE A 200 19.39 15.57 26.78
CA ILE A 200 18.84 15.84 25.43
C ILE A 200 18.93 17.33 25.12
N MET A 201 18.63 18.20 26.11
CA MET A 201 18.76 19.65 25.89
C MET A 201 20.21 20.10 25.63
N ALA A 202 21.17 19.40 26.22
CA ALA A 202 22.60 19.63 26.00
C ALA A 202 23.18 18.80 24.86
N GLU A 203 22.36 18.12 24.06
CA GLU A 203 22.83 17.35 22.92
C GLU A 203 23.50 18.30 21.90
N GLU A 204 24.82 18.24 21.83
CA GLU A 204 25.58 18.97 20.82
C GLU A 204 25.38 18.29 19.46
N TYR A 205 24.68 18.96 18.56
CA TYR A 205 24.57 18.51 17.18
C TYR A 205 25.63 19.18 16.31
N THR A 206 26.30 18.39 15.48
CA THR A 206 27.20 18.91 14.45
C THR A 206 26.44 18.96 13.13
N LEU A 207 26.36 20.13 12.50
CA LEU A 207 25.86 20.23 11.13
C LEU A 207 26.70 19.30 10.25
N CYS A 208 26.04 18.49 9.41
CA CYS A 208 26.70 17.61 8.45
C CYS A 208 26.70 18.25 7.05
N PRO A 209 27.60 19.21 6.73
CA PRO A 209 27.51 20.00 5.49
C PRO A 209 27.74 19.22 4.21
N LYS A 210 28.22 17.96 4.31
CA LYS A 210 28.58 17.11 3.16
C LYS A 210 27.80 15.79 3.10
N GLY A 211 26.76 15.61 3.92
CA GLY A 211 26.03 14.35 3.92
C GLY A 211 25.03 14.22 5.06
N LEU A 212 24.53 13.01 5.23
CA LEU A 212 23.60 12.68 6.30
C LEU A 212 24.36 12.37 7.60
N PRO A 213 23.72 12.56 8.77
CA PRO A 213 24.27 12.14 10.05
C PRO A 213 24.75 10.68 10.03
N GLY A 214 25.81 10.38 10.80
CA GLY A 214 26.40 9.03 10.82
C GLY A 214 27.19 8.64 9.56
N GLY A 215 27.43 9.58 8.63
CA GLY A 215 28.18 9.31 7.41
C GLY A 215 27.41 8.47 6.38
N VAL A 216 26.08 8.42 6.51
CA VAL A 216 25.20 7.70 5.57
C VAL A 216 25.34 8.32 4.19
N LYS A 217 25.70 7.47 3.21
CA LYS A 217 25.82 7.88 1.81
C LYS A 217 24.45 7.81 1.14
N VAL A 218 24.13 8.83 0.36
CA VAL A 218 22.96 8.78 -0.52
C VAL A 218 23.22 7.74 -1.62
N SER A 219 22.34 6.75 -1.71
CA SER A 219 22.38 5.71 -2.74
C SER A 219 21.18 5.91 -3.66
N ASN A 220 21.44 6.36 -4.89
CA ASN A 220 20.38 6.54 -5.89
C ASN A 220 19.95 5.18 -6.44
N GLY A 221 18.66 5.05 -6.78
CA GLY A 221 18.14 3.90 -7.50
C GLY A 221 18.30 4.01 -9.03
N PRO A 222 17.71 3.06 -9.78
CA PRO A 222 17.03 1.87 -9.28
C PRO A 222 18.03 0.78 -8.83
N GLY A 223 17.62 -0.05 -7.88
CA GLY A 223 18.36 -1.24 -7.44
C GLY A 223 18.43 -1.41 -5.94
N TYR A 224 19.09 -2.47 -5.51
CA TYR A 224 19.41 -2.70 -4.10
C TYR A 224 20.74 -2.02 -3.75
N VAL A 225 20.85 -1.44 -2.56
CA VAL A 225 22.11 -0.81 -2.12
C VAL A 225 23.23 -1.84 -2.05
N SER A 226 24.31 -1.64 -2.81
CA SER A 226 25.48 -2.50 -2.78
C SER A 226 26.33 -2.23 -1.54
N GLY A 227 26.75 -3.30 -0.85
CA GLY A 227 27.57 -3.18 0.37
C GLY A 227 26.81 -2.75 1.63
N ALA A 228 25.48 -2.73 1.60
CA ALA A 228 24.64 -2.73 2.79
C ALA A 228 24.79 -4.07 3.52
N SER A 229 25.95 -4.27 4.14
CA SER A 229 25.98 -5.14 5.31
C SER A 229 24.96 -4.57 6.28
N HIS A 230 24.04 -5.40 6.75
CA HIS A 230 23.35 -5.15 8.01
C HIS A 230 24.43 -5.06 9.08
N HIS A 231 25.10 -3.90 9.19
CA HIS A 231 25.62 -3.53 10.47
C HIS A 231 24.35 -3.32 11.28
N GLU A 232 24.00 -4.33 12.09
CA GLU A 232 23.22 -4.04 13.27
C GLU A 232 23.93 -2.85 13.92
N PRO A 233 23.29 -1.65 13.97
CA PRO A 233 23.82 -0.64 14.86
C PRO A 233 23.92 -1.34 16.21
N VAL A 234 25.10 -1.34 16.82
CA VAL A 234 25.21 -1.69 18.24
C VAL A 234 24.44 -0.60 18.97
N VAL A 235 23.13 -0.80 19.10
CA VAL A 235 22.29 0.02 19.97
C VAL A 235 22.69 -0.44 21.36
N ASN A 236 23.65 0.26 21.95
CA ASN A 236 23.83 0.23 23.39
C ASN A 236 22.56 0.85 23.99
N ILE A 237 21.52 0.04 24.18
CA ILE A 237 20.36 0.45 24.95
C ILE A 237 20.91 0.72 26.35
N PRO A 238 20.91 1.96 26.85
CA PRO A 238 21.26 2.19 28.24
C PRO A 238 20.26 1.40 29.07
N SER A 239 20.76 0.44 29.84
CA SER A 239 19.94 -0.32 30.77
C SER A 239 19.43 0.64 31.85
N VAL A 240 18.22 1.16 31.65
CA VAL A 240 17.48 1.88 32.67
C VAL A 240 17.08 0.85 33.71
N SER A 241 17.92 0.73 34.73
CA SER A 241 17.61 -0.05 35.92
C SER A 241 16.51 0.69 36.66
N ILE A 242 15.25 0.34 36.42
CA ILE A 242 14.15 0.78 37.28
C ILE A 242 14.42 0.13 38.64
N PRO A 243 14.62 0.89 39.73
CA PRO A 243 14.72 0.30 41.04
C PRO A 243 13.36 -0.32 41.34
N ALA A 244 13.28 -1.64 41.46
CA ALA A 244 12.09 -2.30 41.95
C ALA A 244 11.82 -1.86 43.40
N PRO A 245 10.67 -1.21 43.71
CA PRO A 245 10.25 -1.06 45.09
C PRO A 245 9.27 -2.20 45.38
N GLY A 246 9.70 -3.14 46.22
CA GLY A 246 8.79 -4.10 46.83
C GLY A 246 7.66 -3.39 47.59
N GLY A 247 6.43 -3.86 47.38
CA GLY A 247 5.23 -3.42 48.11
C GLY A 247 4.05 -4.37 47.82
N PRO A 248 3.14 -4.61 48.77
CA PRO A 248 2.51 -5.91 48.98
C PRO A 248 1.29 -6.19 48.08
N LYS A 249 1.02 -7.49 47.87
CA LYS A 249 -0.22 -7.98 47.25
C LYS A 249 -1.42 -7.61 48.12
N LEU A 250 -2.39 -6.92 47.54
CA LEU A 250 -3.70 -6.68 48.15
C LEU A 250 -4.78 -7.37 47.32
N ASN A 251 -5.53 -8.24 48.00
CA ASN A 251 -6.65 -9.00 47.50
C ASN A 251 -7.89 -8.50 48.26
N VAL A 252 -8.82 -7.78 47.63
CA VAL A 252 -10.02 -7.24 48.30
C VAL A 252 -11.23 -7.27 47.32
N PRO A 253 -12.44 -7.61 47.81
CA PRO A 253 -13.48 -8.29 47.01
C PRO A 253 -14.49 -7.37 46.32
N THR A 254 -15.20 -7.97 45.37
CA THR A 254 -16.28 -7.41 44.54
C THR A 254 -17.53 -7.00 45.34
N PRO A 255 -18.05 -5.77 45.17
CA PRO A 255 -19.43 -5.42 45.48
C PRO A 255 -20.32 -5.44 44.22
N SER A 256 -21.50 -6.06 44.33
CA SER A 256 -22.59 -6.02 43.34
C SER A 256 -23.37 -4.68 43.37
N PRO A 257 -24.14 -4.35 42.32
CA PRO A 257 -24.38 -2.96 41.88
C PRO A 257 -25.64 -2.31 42.49
N PRO A 258 -25.77 -0.97 42.49
CA PRO A 258 -27.05 -0.30 42.51
C PRO A 258 -27.66 -0.21 41.10
N ALA A 259 -28.98 -0.33 41.05
CA ALA A 259 -29.83 -0.36 39.86
C ALA A 259 -29.94 1.01 39.13
N PRO A 260 -30.44 1.03 37.88
CA PRO A 260 -30.15 2.07 36.89
C PRO A 260 -31.01 3.33 37.04
N PRO A 261 -30.53 4.51 36.62
CA PRO A 261 -31.39 5.66 36.35
C PRO A 261 -32.16 5.48 35.02
N ALA A 262 -33.39 5.99 35.03
CA ALA A 262 -34.45 5.84 34.05
C ALA A 262 -34.12 6.45 32.66
N PRO A 263 -34.80 5.98 31.59
CA PRO A 263 -34.46 6.29 30.20
C PRO A 263 -34.71 7.78 29.86
N PRO A 264 -34.02 8.32 28.85
CA PRO A 264 -34.27 9.69 28.40
C PRO A 264 -35.66 9.80 27.77
N SER A 265 -36.46 10.75 28.26
CA SER A 265 -37.76 11.09 27.66
C SER A 265 -37.58 11.93 26.41
N ASP A 266 -38.31 11.50 25.39
CA ASP A 266 -38.90 12.21 24.26
C ASP A 266 -37.98 12.55 23.07
N GLN A 267 -37.74 11.49 22.31
CA GLN A 267 -37.89 11.37 20.86
C GLN A 267 -38.10 12.68 20.08
N ALA A 268 -37.14 12.99 19.21
CA ALA A 268 -37.45 13.61 17.93
C ALA A 268 -38.35 12.64 17.12
N PRO A 269 -39.38 13.15 16.41
CA PRO A 269 -40.35 12.30 15.72
C PRO A 269 -39.70 11.41 14.65
N PRO A 270 -40.19 10.16 14.47
CA PRO A 270 -39.60 9.19 13.57
C PRO A 270 -39.75 9.61 12.11
N ALA A 271 -38.72 9.31 11.32
CA ALA A 271 -38.81 9.32 9.87
C ALA A 271 -39.93 8.37 9.40
N PRO A 272 -40.66 8.71 8.32
CA PRO A 272 -41.75 7.89 7.82
C PRO A 272 -41.25 6.48 7.41
N PRO A 273 -42.08 5.44 7.60
CA PRO A 273 -41.68 4.06 7.34
C PRO A 273 -41.28 3.84 5.89
N ALA A 274 -40.19 3.09 5.71
CA ALA A 274 -39.75 2.61 4.42
C ALA A 274 -40.87 1.78 3.75
N PRO A 275 -41.03 1.84 2.42
CA PRO A 275 -41.96 1.00 1.68
C PRO A 275 -41.67 -0.49 1.96
N PRO A 276 -42.70 -1.37 1.97
CA PRO A 276 -42.49 -2.80 2.13
C PRO A 276 -41.56 -3.35 1.06
N ALA A 277 -40.67 -4.25 1.48
CA ALA A 277 -39.75 -4.95 0.59
C ALA A 277 -40.54 -5.64 -0.53
N PRO A 278 -40.10 -5.53 -1.80
CA PRO A 278 -40.72 -6.27 -2.89
C PRO A 278 -40.61 -7.79 -2.65
N GLU A 279 -41.67 -8.52 -2.98
CA GLU A 279 -41.71 -9.99 -2.91
C GLU A 279 -40.49 -10.60 -3.60
N THR A 280 -39.88 -11.58 -2.92
CA THR A 280 -38.77 -12.37 -3.47
C THR A 280 -39.23 -13.16 -4.68
N THR A 281 -38.75 -12.79 -5.86
CA THR A 281 -38.88 -13.57 -7.08
C THR A 281 -38.14 -14.92 -6.91
N PRO A 282 -38.74 -16.06 -7.28
CA PRO A 282 -38.06 -17.35 -7.23
C PRO A 282 -36.78 -17.35 -8.08
N LYS A 283 -35.73 -17.96 -7.54
CA LYS A 283 -34.43 -18.15 -8.20
C LYS A 283 -34.61 -18.74 -9.62
N PRO A 284 -34.07 -18.12 -10.68
CA PRO A 284 -34.05 -18.72 -12.00
C PRO A 284 -33.33 -20.07 -11.97
N SER A 285 -33.92 -21.07 -12.61
CA SER A 285 -33.29 -22.38 -12.83
C SER A 285 -31.94 -22.22 -13.53
N THR A 286 -30.93 -22.91 -13.01
CA THR A 286 -29.54 -22.88 -13.47
C THR A 286 -29.44 -23.15 -14.98
N PRO A 287 -28.79 -22.28 -15.77
CA PRO A 287 -28.49 -22.59 -17.17
C PRO A 287 -27.50 -23.76 -17.26
N ALA A 288 -27.65 -24.59 -18.30
CA ALA A 288 -26.83 -25.79 -18.53
C ALA A 288 -25.32 -25.52 -18.78
N ASN A 289 -24.88 -24.26 -18.75
CA ASN A 289 -23.48 -23.85 -18.76
C ASN A 289 -23.29 -22.66 -17.81
N PRO A 290 -22.54 -22.79 -16.70
CA PRO A 290 -22.33 -21.68 -15.78
C PRO A 290 -21.37 -20.62 -16.37
N PRO A 291 -21.60 -19.31 -16.18
CA PRO A 291 -20.63 -18.27 -16.51
C PRO A 291 -19.39 -18.36 -15.59
N GLY A 292 -18.22 -18.07 -16.14
CA GLY A 292 -16.93 -18.25 -15.45
C GLY A 292 -16.67 -17.27 -14.30
N THR A 293 -17.44 -16.20 -14.18
CA THR A 293 -17.40 -15.24 -13.06
C THR A 293 -18.69 -14.42 -13.01
N THR A 294 -19.24 -14.22 -11.80
CA THR A 294 -20.34 -13.28 -11.54
C THR A 294 -19.88 -12.25 -10.50
N THR A 295 -20.16 -10.97 -10.76
CA THR A 295 -19.95 -9.87 -9.81
C THR A 295 -21.27 -9.15 -9.60
N THR A 296 -21.55 -8.75 -8.35
CA THR A 296 -22.68 -7.90 -8.00
C THR A 296 -22.18 -6.55 -7.51
N TYR A 297 -22.85 -5.46 -7.93
CA TYR A 297 -22.64 -4.14 -7.35
C TYR A 297 -23.96 -3.35 -7.32
N THR A 298 -24.06 -2.41 -6.38
CA THR A 298 -25.27 -1.62 -6.18
C THR A 298 -25.03 -0.17 -6.61
N LYS A 299 -25.93 0.38 -7.43
CA LYS A 299 -25.91 1.78 -7.83
C LYS A 299 -27.33 2.34 -7.79
N ASN A 300 -27.52 3.48 -7.12
CA ASN A 300 -28.82 4.15 -6.96
C ASN A 300 -29.94 3.23 -6.44
N GLY A 301 -29.61 2.33 -5.51
CA GLY A 301 -30.59 1.39 -4.92
C GLY A 301 -30.94 0.18 -5.80
N THR A 302 -30.34 0.05 -6.99
CA THR A 302 -30.53 -1.10 -7.88
C THR A 302 -29.31 -2.02 -7.81
N VAL A 303 -29.53 -3.31 -7.58
CA VAL A 303 -28.50 -4.35 -7.62
C VAL A 303 -28.30 -4.78 -9.07
N PHE A 304 -27.07 -4.65 -9.56
CA PHE A 304 -26.66 -5.12 -10.87
C PHE A 304 -25.91 -6.44 -10.71
N GLU A 305 -26.43 -7.51 -11.28
CA GLU A 305 -25.74 -8.79 -11.41
C GLU A 305 -25.10 -8.87 -12.79
N VAL A 306 -23.78 -8.88 -12.84
CA VAL A 306 -23.00 -8.93 -14.09
C VAL A 306 -22.46 -10.34 -14.26
N ALA A 307 -22.97 -11.05 -15.27
CA ALA A 307 -22.42 -12.32 -15.72
C ALA A 307 -21.47 -12.09 -16.90
N ILE A 308 -20.19 -12.42 -16.72
CA ILE A 308 -19.20 -12.34 -17.80
C ILE A 308 -19.20 -13.67 -18.55
N VAL A 309 -19.61 -13.63 -19.83
CA VAL A 309 -19.61 -14.79 -20.72
C VAL A 309 -18.44 -14.67 -21.69
N THR A 310 -17.40 -15.49 -21.50
CA THR A 310 -16.32 -15.62 -22.46
C THR A 310 -16.81 -16.43 -23.67
N LYS A 311 -17.03 -15.76 -24.80
CA LYS A 311 -17.36 -16.43 -26.07
C LYS A 311 -16.10 -16.57 -26.91
N THR A 312 -15.63 -17.79 -27.12
CA THR A 312 -14.59 -18.05 -28.12
C THR A 312 -15.16 -17.77 -29.50
N VAL A 313 -14.71 -16.70 -30.15
CA VAL A 313 -15.05 -16.39 -31.54
C VAL A 313 -13.96 -16.97 -32.43
N THR A 314 -14.27 -18.08 -33.10
CA THR A 314 -13.38 -18.65 -34.12
C THR A 314 -13.61 -17.91 -35.43
N THR A 315 -12.70 -17.01 -35.78
CA THR A 315 -12.70 -16.36 -37.11
C THR A 315 -11.92 -17.23 -38.08
N THR A 316 -12.60 -17.93 -38.97
CA THR A 316 -11.96 -18.65 -40.08
C THR A 316 -11.52 -17.63 -41.14
N VAL A 317 -10.22 -17.34 -41.20
CA VAL A 317 -9.65 -16.55 -42.29
C VAL A 317 -9.44 -17.48 -43.48
N GLN A 318 -10.31 -17.42 -44.50
CA GLN A 318 -10.01 -18.02 -45.79
C GLN A 318 -8.93 -17.18 -46.48
N ALA A 319 -7.69 -17.65 -46.45
CA ALA A 319 -6.65 -17.11 -47.32
C ALA A 319 -7.02 -17.45 -48.77
N GLN A 320 -7.53 -16.47 -49.53
CA GLN A 320 -7.57 -16.56 -50.98
C GLN A 320 -6.13 -16.53 -51.49
N ALA A 321 -5.63 -17.69 -51.91
CA ALA A 321 -4.37 -17.80 -52.62
C ALA A 321 -4.45 -16.94 -53.89
N THR A 322 -3.63 -15.89 -53.95
CA THR A 322 -3.46 -15.08 -55.15
C THR A 322 -2.72 -15.94 -56.19
N PRO A 323 -3.28 -16.18 -57.40
CA PRO A 323 -2.57 -16.93 -58.42
C PRO A 323 -1.32 -16.17 -58.86
N ALA A 324 -0.17 -16.85 -58.87
CA ALA A 324 1.04 -16.31 -59.48
C ALA A 324 0.76 -15.95 -60.95
N LYS A 325 1.09 -14.70 -61.34
CA LYS A 325 1.04 -14.26 -62.74
C LYS A 325 1.98 -15.13 -63.57
N ARG A 326 1.41 -16.07 -64.33
CA ARG A 326 2.07 -16.66 -65.50
C ARG A 326 1.94 -15.65 -66.63
N ASP A 327 3.06 -14.99 -66.95
CA ASP A 327 3.19 -14.26 -68.22
C ASP A 327 3.15 -15.28 -69.37
N THR A 328 2.05 -15.29 -70.10
CA THR A 328 1.93 -15.97 -71.39
C THR A 328 1.39 -14.99 -72.43
N ASN A 329 2.30 -14.20 -73.00
CA ASN A 329 2.23 -13.84 -74.42
C ASN A 329 3.15 -14.86 -75.13
N LEU A 330 2.61 -15.92 -75.71
CA LEU A 330 2.28 -16.01 -77.14
C LEU A 330 3.40 -15.51 -78.06
N LEU A 331 4.23 -16.43 -78.59
CA LEU A 331 4.11 -16.92 -79.97
C LEU A 331 5.34 -17.76 -80.39
N ARG A 332 5.02 -18.92 -80.97
CA ARG A 332 5.90 -19.71 -81.86
C ARG A 332 6.52 -18.81 -82.94
N HIS A 333 7.83 -18.93 -83.18
CA HIS A 333 8.37 -19.59 -84.38
C HIS A 333 9.92 -19.52 -84.40
N HIS A 334 10.50 -20.71 -84.59
CA HIS A 334 11.72 -21.03 -85.33
C HIS A 334 12.78 -19.95 -85.63
N GLY A 335 14.03 -20.28 -85.26
CA GLY A 335 15.12 -20.30 -86.24
C GLY A 335 16.35 -19.43 -85.93
N GLY A 336 17.50 -20.09 -85.83
CA GLY A 336 18.73 -19.56 -86.42
C GLY A 336 19.75 -18.95 -85.46
N HIS A 337 20.88 -19.65 -85.34
CA HIS A 337 22.18 -19.15 -84.87
C HIS A 337 22.61 -17.84 -85.55
N GLY A 338 23.35 -16.99 -84.83
CA GLY A 338 24.14 -15.94 -85.46
C GLY A 338 24.78 -14.93 -84.51
N HIS A 339 26.09 -15.09 -84.34
CA HIS A 339 27.08 -14.24 -83.69
C HIS A 339 26.89 -12.71 -83.70
N GLY A 340 27.39 -12.08 -82.63
CA GLY A 340 28.45 -11.06 -82.79
C GLY A 340 28.12 -9.63 -82.36
N GLY A 341 28.91 -9.13 -81.41
CA GLY A 341 29.61 -7.86 -81.62
C GLY A 341 29.00 -6.57 -81.04
N HIS A 342 29.55 -6.21 -79.88
CA HIS A 342 30.20 -4.91 -79.61
C HIS A 342 29.45 -3.57 -79.59
N ARG A 343 29.76 -2.84 -78.50
CA ARG A 343 30.02 -1.38 -78.38
C ARG A 343 28.77 -0.48 -78.37
N ARG A 344 28.71 0.65 -77.66
CA ARG A 344 29.51 1.33 -76.61
C ARG A 344 28.70 2.60 -76.28
N ARG A 345 28.83 3.09 -75.03
CA ARG A 345 28.85 4.53 -74.63
C ARG A 345 27.50 5.29 -74.78
N HIS A 346 27.17 6.34 -74.02
CA HIS A 346 27.81 7.13 -72.94
C HIS A 346 26.78 8.15 -72.40
N GLY A 347 27.02 8.66 -71.17
CA GLY A 347 26.59 9.97 -70.64
C GLY A 347 25.16 10.00 -70.08
N HIS A 348 24.86 10.24 -68.79
CA HIS A 348 25.31 11.29 -67.83
C HIS A 348 25.30 12.69 -68.45
N PHE A 349 24.58 13.68 -67.90
CA PHE A 349 24.42 14.01 -66.47
C PHE A 349 22.99 13.99 -65.95
#